data_AF-A0A373RZC0-F1
#
_entry.id   AF-A0A373RZC0-F1
#
_cell.length_a   1.000
_cell.length_b   1.000
_cell.length_c   1.000
_cell.angle_alpha   90.00
_cell.angle_beta   90.00
_cell.angle_gamma   90.00
#
_symmetry.space_group_name_H-M   'P 1'
#
loop_
_entity.id
_entity.type
_entity.pdbx_description
1 polymer ?
#
loop_
_entity_poly.entity_id
_entity_poly.type
_entity_poly.pdbx_seq_one_letter_code
_entity_poly.pdbx_strand_id
1 'polypeptide(L)'
;MSSQRVKKELYETAMTGEKALTSLMYVQMTLYAAKSQKTYARVRSEGRARMRHTGLHMNQYLRAAGKDLESFRNRLKETHLPEELQSKAETFLVQTVHALDVTEKKQMYRRELIGMEEKVKETAEQIEELLKSMRELGV
;
A
#
# COMPACT_ATOMS: atom_id res chain seq x y z
N MET A 1 -26.94 7.23 17.19
CA MET A 1 -25.54 7.26 17.67
C MET A 1 -25.08 8.71 17.77
N SER A 2 -24.28 9.09 18.78
CA SER A 2 -23.83 10.48 18.93
C SER A 2 -22.89 10.88 17.79
N SER A 3 -23.11 12.05 17.18
CA SER A 3 -22.28 12.61 16.10
C SER A 3 -20.78 12.62 16.44
N GLN A 4 -20.42 12.86 17.70
CA GLN A 4 -19.02 12.82 18.17
C GLN A 4 -18.38 11.43 18.08
N ARG A 5 -19.15 10.36 18.29
CA ARG A 5 -18.63 8.99 18.22
C ARG A 5 -18.32 8.61 16.76
N VAL A 6 -19.18 8.98 15.83
CA VAL A 6 -18.98 8.75 14.39
C VAL A 6 -17.76 9.53 13.89
N LYS A 7 -17.59 10.80 14.28
CA LYS A 7 -16.42 11.60 13.93
C LYS A 7 -15.11 11.01 14.44
N LYS A 8 -15.11 10.48 15.68
CA LYS A 8 -13.96 9.80 16.27
C LYS A 8 -13.62 8.51 15.51
N GLU A 9 -14.62 7.69 15.19
CA GLU A 9 -14.45 6.45 14.43
C GLU A 9 -13.89 6.72 13.02
N LEU A 10 -14.41 7.74 12.32
CA LEU A 10 -13.88 8.17 11.01
C LEU A 10 -12.44 8.66 11.10
N TYR A 11 -12.10 9.45 12.12
CA TYR A 11 -10.75 9.96 12.33
C TYR A 11 -9.73 8.83 12.61
N GLU A 12 -10.05 7.90 13.52
CA GLU A 12 -9.16 6.77 13.84
C GLU A 12 -8.94 5.85 12.63
N THR A 13 -9.98 5.69 11.80
CA THR A 13 -9.91 4.91 10.57
C THR A 13 -9.07 5.61 9.52
N ALA A 14 -9.24 6.93 9.37
CA ALA A 14 -8.41 7.74 8.49
C ALA A 14 -6.93 7.68 8.91
N MET A 15 -6.62 7.76 10.20
CA MET A 15 -5.25 7.60 10.72
C MET A 15 -4.63 6.24 10.35
N THR A 16 -5.43 5.18 10.36
CA THR A 16 -4.98 3.85 9.92
C THR A 16 -4.69 3.83 8.42
N GLY A 17 -5.53 4.49 7.61
CA GLY A 17 -5.31 4.64 6.17
C GLY A 17 -4.10 5.50 5.82
N GLU A 18 -3.85 6.60 6.54
CA GLU A 18 -2.65 7.44 6.38
C GLU A 18 -1.35 6.65 6.64
N LYS A 19 -1.38 5.75 7.64
CA LYS A 19 -0.28 4.83 7.89
C LYS A 19 -0.08 3.85 6.73
N ALA A 20 -1.16 3.27 6.21
CA ALA A 20 -1.10 2.37 5.06
C ALA A 20 -0.58 3.07 3.80
N LEU A 21 -1.01 4.31 3.56
CA LEU A 21 -0.51 5.17 2.48
C LEU A 21 0.99 5.42 2.60
N THR A 22 1.45 5.80 3.80
CA THR A 22 2.88 6.00 4.08
C THR A 22 3.71 4.74 3.78
N SER A 23 3.22 3.57 4.21
CA SER A 23 3.89 2.29 3.92
C SER A 23 3.92 1.96 2.43
N LEU A 24 2.86 2.30 1.66
CA LEU A 24 2.87 2.19 0.20
C LEU A 24 3.84 3.16 -0.47
N MET A 25 3.97 4.39 0.03
CA MET A 25 4.97 5.35 -0.45
C MET A 25 6.39 4.80 -0.29
N TYR A 26 6.70 4.15 0.84
CA TYR A 26 7.99 3.47 1.02
C TYR A 26 8.22 2.35 0.01
N VAL A 27 7.18 1.54 -0.29
CA VAL A 27 7.25 0.52 -1.34
C VAL A 27 7.52 1.17 -2.69
N GLN A 28 6.80 2.23 -3.04
CA GLN A 28 6.97 2.97 -4.30
C GLN A 28 8.39 3.55 -4.44
N MET A 29 8.90 4.18 -3.39
CA MET A 29 10.28 4.70 -3.35
C MET A 29 11.30 3.58 -3.56
N THR A 30 11.09 2.43 -2.93
CA THR A 30 11.97 1.25 -3.07
C THR A 30 11.90 0.68 -4.48
N LEU A 31 10.71 0.63 -5.09
CA LEU A 31 10.52 0.18 -6.48
C LEU A 31 11.19 1.14 -7.47
N TYR A 32 11.05 2.44 -7.26
CA TYR A 32 11.72 3.47 -8.04
C TYR A 32 13.24 3.36 -7.93
N ALA A 33 13.78 3.17 -6.72
CA ALA A 33 15.21 2.96 -6.48
C ALA A 33 15.71 1.67 -7.17
N ALA A 34 14.95 0.58 -7.10
CA ALA A 34 15.28 -0.67 -7.78
C ALA A 34 15.28 -0.51 -9.31
N LYS A 35 14.40 0.33 -9.86
CA LYS A 35 14.35 0.68 -11.28
C LYS A 35 15.52 1.55 -11.72
N SER A 36 15.97 2.47 -10.86
CA SER A 36 17.05 3.45 -11.14
C SER A 36 18.47 2.89 -10.97
N GLN A 37 18.65 1.74 -10.30
CA GLN A 37 19.93 1.01 -10.22
C GLN A 37 20.41 0.36 -11.57
N LYS A 38 19.90 0.88 -12.70
CA LYS A 38 20.31 0.72 -14.12
C LYS A 38 19.93 -0.60 -14.82
N THR A 39 19.02 -0.54 -15.80
CA THR A 39 18.97 -1.41 -17.00
C THR A 39 19.26 -2.91 -16.78
N TYR A 40 18.52 -3.63 -15.92
CA TYR A 40 18.33 -5.11 -15.82
C TYR A 40 19.42 -6.16 -16.13
N ALA A 41 20.63 -5.82 -16.55
CA ALA A 41 21.47 -6.70 -17.37
C ALA A 41 22.74 -7.18 -16.67
N ARG A 42 22.85 -7.08 -15.35
CA ARG A 42 23.87 -7.90 -14.65
C ARG A 42 23.41 -8.44 -13.31
N VAL A 43 22.10 -8.60 -13.13
CA VAL A 43 21.52 -9.21 -11.93
C VAL A 43 21.30 -10.70 -12.14
N ARG A 44 22.37 -11.43 -12.46
CA ARG A 44 22.43 -12.87 -12.15
C ARG A 44 23.27 -13.14 -10.90
N SER A 45 24.08 -12.18 -10.43
CA SER A 45 24.83 -12.27 -9.17
C SER A 45 25.17 -10.90 -8.55
N GLU A 46 25.73 -9.96 -9.32
CA GLU A 46 26.25 -8.68 -8.80
C GLU A 46 25.16 -7.70 -8.32
N GLY A 47 24.04 -7.59 -9.05
CA GLY A 47 22.93 -6.74 -8.61
C GLY A 47 22.24 -7.24 -7.34
N ARG A 48 22.24 -8.57 -7.11
CA ARG A 48 21.71 -9.15 -5.86
C ARG A 48 22.61 -8.83 -4.67
N ALA A 49 23.93 -8.89 -4.87
CA ALA A 49 24.90 -8.50 -3.86
C ALA A 49 24.80 -7.00 -3.52
N ARG A 50 24.62 -6.12 -4.53
CA ARG A 50 24.42 -4.68 -4.28
C ARG A 50 23.11 -4.38 -3.58
N MET A 51 21.99 -4.99 -3.97
CA MET A 51 20.70 -4.78 -3.29
C MET A 51 20.76 -5.21 -1.81
N ARG A 52 21.47 -6.30 -1.51
CA ARG A 52 21.75 -6.73 -0.13
C ARG A 52 22.67 -5.74 0.61
N HIS A 53 23.68 -5.19 -0.06
CA HIS A 53 24.62 -4.23 0.53
C HIS A 53 24.05 -2.82 0.72
N THR A 54 23.07 -2.39 -0.08
CA THR A 54 22.42 -1.08 0.04
C THR A 54 21.26 -1.05 1.04
N GLY A 55 20.99 -2.17 1.75
CA GLY A 55 19.92 -2.24 2.76
C GLY A 55 18.50 -2.11 2.20
N LEU A 56 18.31 -2.29 0.89
CA LEU A 56 16.99 -2.26 0.24
C LEU A 56 16.26 -3.57 0.51
N HIS A 57 15.73 -3.71 1.73
CA HIS A 57 14.91 -4.84 2.15
C HIS A 57 13.49 -4.70 1.59
N MET A 58 13.35 -4.75 0.25
CA MET A 58 12.05 -4.65 -0.44
C MET A 58 10.98 -5.54 0.22
N ASN A 59 11.32 -6.78 0.56
CA ASN A 59 10.38 -7.71 1.21
C ASN A 59 9.88 -7.22 2.57
N GLN A 60 10.71 -6.49 3.33
CA GLN A 60 10.30 -5.90 4.60
C GLN A 60 9.26 -4.79 4.38
N TYR A 61 9.47 -3.94 3.38
CA TYR A 61 8.52 -2.87 3.04
C TYR A 61 7.22 -3.43 2.45
N LEU A 62 7.29 -4.42 1.55
CA LEU A 62 6.12 -5.12 1.02
C LEU A 62 5.30 -5.76 2.14
N ARG A 63 5.96 -6.45 3.06
CA ARG A 63 5.30 -7.08 4.22
C ARG A 63 4.67 -6.05 5.15
N ALA A 64 5.37 -4.94 5.43
CA ALA A 64 4.86 -3.87 6.28
C ALA A 64 3.62 -3.20 5.64
N ALA A 65 3.71 -2.85 4.36
CA ALA A 65 2.60 -2.27 3.61
C ALA A 65 1.40 -3.23 3.52
N GLY A 66 1.63 -4.53 3.28
CA GLY A 66 0.57 -5.54 3.31
C GLY A 66 -0.18 -5.58 4.64
N LYS A 67 0.55 -5.57 5.77
CA LYS A 67 -0.05 -5.55 7.11
C LYS A 67 -0.81 -4.27 7.42
N ASP A 68 -0.29 -3.12 7.01
CA ASP A 68 -0.96 -1.84 7.26
C ASP A 68 -2.21 -1.70 6.39
N LEU A 69 -2.18 -2.15 5.13
CA LEU A 69 -3.38 -2.20 4.27
C LEU A 69 -4.43 -3.16 4.79
N GLU A 70 -4.02 -4.33 5.29
CA GLU A 70 -4.94 -5.28 5.91
C GLU A 70 -5.56 -4.72 7.19
N SER A 71 -4.77 -4.02 8.01
CA SER A 71 -5.28 -3.31 9.19
C SER A 71 -6.26 -2.21 8.80
N PHE A 72 -5.96 -1.43 7.75
CA PHE A 72 -6.85 -0.39 7.24
C PHE A 72 -8.16 -0.98 6.72
N ARG A 73 -8.10 -2.07 5.93
CA ARG A 73 -9.28 -2.80 5.45
C ARG A 73 -10.15 -3.28 6.62
N ASN A 74 -9.56 -3.87 7.65
CA ASN A 74 -10.31 -4.36 8.80
C ASN A 74 -10.96 -3.20 9.55
N ARG A 75 -10.26 -2.08 9.70
CA ARG A 75 -10.82 -0.90 10.36
C ARG A 75 -11.96 -0.26 9.55
N LEU A 76 -11.83 -0.21 8.23
CA LEU A 76 -12.90 0.24 7.32
C LEU A 76 -14.17 -0.61 7.46
N LYS A 77 -14.04 -1.93 7.66
CA LYS A 77 -15.20 -2.83 7.90
C LYS A 77 -15.95 -2.52 9.19
N GLU A 78 -15.23 -2.06 10.21
CA GLU A 78 -15.80 -1.64 11.50
C GLU A 78 -16.36 -0.22 11.47
N THR A 79 -16.06 0.56 10.43
CA THR A 79 -16.44 1.96 10.32
C THR A 79 -17.76 2.11 9.60
N HIS A 80 -18.64 2.96 10.13
CA HIS A 80 -19.90 3.31 9.51
C HIS A 80 -19.66 4.25 8.32
N LEU A 81 -19.30 3.68 7.17
CA LEU A 81 -19.12 4.39 5.89
C LEU A 81 -20.30 4.13 4.95
N PRO A 82 -20.56 5.05 4.00
CA PRO A 82 -21.45 4.77 2.87
C PRO A 82 -21.02 3.49 2.14
N GLU A 83 -21.99 2.64 1.81
CA GLU A 83 -21.77 1.32 1.19
C GLU A 83 -20.93 1.42 -0.10
N GLU A 84 -21.14 2.46 -0.90
CA GLU A 84 -20.38 2.71 -2.12
C GLU A 84 -18.88 2.92 -1.85
N LEU A 85 -18.53 3.74 -0.85
CA LEU A 85 -17.14 3.99 -0.47
C LEU A 85 -16.51 2.74 0.14
N GLN A 86 -17.27 2.00 0.96
CA GLN A 86 -16.81 0.78 1.60
C GLN A 86 -16.53 -0.33 0.58
N SER A 87 -17.44 -0.54 -0.37
CA SER A 87 -17.31 -1.56 -1.44
C SER A 87 -16.17 -1.25 -2.40
N LYS A 88 -16.03 0.04 -2.80
CA LYS A 88 -14.89 0.51 -3.61
C LYS A 88 -13.57 0.26 -2.88
N ALA A 89 -13.50 0.63 -1.59
CA ALA A 89 -12.32 0.43 -0.76
C ALA A 89 -11.93 -1.04 -0.58
N GLU A 90 -12.90 -1.90 -0.28
CA GLU A 90 -12.65 -3.32 -0.07
C GLU A 90 -12.03 -3.98 -1.31
N THR A 91 -12.56 -3.64 -2.49
CA THR A 91 -12.12 -4.23 -3.76
C THR A 91 -10.63 -3.97 -4.00
N PHE A 92 -10.20 -2.71 -3.99
CA PHE A 92 -8.80 -2.39 -4.30
C PHE A 92 -7.86 -2.83 -3.17
N LEU A 93 -8.26 -2.73 -1.89
CA LEU A 93 -7.43 -3.14 -0.77
C LEU A 93 -7.12 -4.64 -0.78
N VAL A 94 -8.13 -5.48 -1.07
CA VAL A 94 -7.94 -6.93 -1.18
C VAL A 94 -6.99 -7.27 -2.34
N GLN A 95 -7.19 -6.63 -3.50
CA GLN A 95 -6.35 -6.86 -4.66
C GLN A 95 -4.89 -6.46 -4.43
N THR A 96 -4.66 -5.35 -3.73
CA THR A 96 -3.30 -4.85 -3.45
C THR A 96 -2.60 -5.65 -2.36
N VAL A 97 -3.29 -6.01 -1.26
CA VAL A 97 -2.70 -6.90 -0.24
C VAL A 97 -2.27 -8.23 -0.86
N HIS A 98 -3.12 -8.83 -1.69
CA HIS A 98 -2.77 -10.07 -2.39
C HIS A 98 -1.56 -9.87 -3.33
N ALA A 99 -1.52 -8.77 -4.09
CA ALA A 99 -0.39 -8.47 -4.95
C ALA A 99 0.91 -8.33 -4.14
N LEU A 100 0.89 -7.60 -3.02
CA LEU A 100 2.06 -7.40 -2.16
C LEU A 100 2.55 -8.73 -1.57
N ASP A 101 1.65 -9.60 -1.11
CA ASP A 101 2.01 -10.91 -0.55
C ASP A 101 2.66 -11.83 -1.60
N VAL A 102 2.07 -11.89 -2.80
CA VAL A 102 2.64 -12.65 -3.92
C VAL A 102 4.02 -12.13 -4.30
N THR A 103 4.20 -10.80 -4.31
CA THR A 103 5.47 -10.16 -4.66
C THR A 103 6.52 -10.26 -3.55
N GLU A 104 6.13 -10.27 -2.28
CA GLU A 104 7.02 -10.55 -1.15
C GLU A 104 7.63 -11.95 -1.25
N LYS A 105 6.81 -12.94 -1.60
CA LYS A 105 7.18 -14.36 -1.63
C LYS A 105 7.96 -14.76 -2.89
N LYS A 106 7.82 -14.00 -3.99
CA LYS A 106 8.48 -14.31 -5.27
C LYS A 106 9.85 -13.64 -5.40
N GLN A 107 10.78 -14.33 -6.06
CA GLN A 107 11.97 -13.70 -6.63
C GLN A 107 11.57 -13.01 -7.94
N MET A 108 11.26 -11.71 -7.88
CA MET A 108 10.63 -10.98 -9.00
C MET A 108 11.55 -10.76 -10.21
N TYR A 109 10.99 -10.87 -11.41
CA TYR A 109 11.60 -10.46 -12.68
C TYR A 109 11.21 -9.02 -13.09
N ARG A 110 11.84 -8.45 -14.14
CA ARG A 110 11.60 -7.05 -14.63
C ARG A 110 10.18 -6.64 -14.79
N ARG A 111 9.42 -7.48 -15.48
CA ARG A 111 8.06 -7.13 -15.89
C ARG A 111 7.14 -7.09 -14.68
N GLU A 112 7.38 -7.95 -13.69
CA GLU A 112 6.58 -8.00 -12.46
C GLU A 112 6.81 -6.76 -11.58
N LEU A 113 8.02 -6.19 -11.57
CA LEU A 113 8.33 -4.97 -10.82
C LEU A 113 7.67 -3.72 -11.42
N ILE A 114 7.53 -3.64 -12.75
CA ILE A 114 6.84 -2.53 -13.42
C ILE A 114 5.33 -2.58 -13.13
N GLY A 115 4.69 -3.74 -13.30
CA GLY A 115 3.26 -3.88 -13.00
C GLY A 115 2.94 -3.64 -11.51
N MET A 116 3.89 -3.95 -10.62
CA MET A 116 3.74 -3.63 -9.20
C MET A 116 3.84 -2.12 -8.92
N GLU A 117 4.75 -1.40 -9.58
CA GLU A 117 4.87 0.06 -9.44
C GLU A 117 3.57 0.78 -9.81
N GLU A 118 2.96 0.40 -10.94
CA GLU A 118 1.67 0.95 -11.38
C GLU A 118 0.55 0.65 -10.38
N LYS A 119 0.45 -0.59 -9.91
CA LYS A 119 -0.57 -1.00 -8.94
C LYS A 119 -0.42 -0.29 -7.59
N VAL A 120 0.81 -0.15 -7.09
CA VAL A 120 1.10 0.57 -5.85
C VAL A 120 0.71 2.04 -5.98
N LYS A 121 1.03 2.66 -7.11
CA LYS A 121 0.66 4.06 -7.39
C LYS A 121 -0.86 4.24 -7.44
N GLU A 122 -1.56 3.41 -8.21
CA GLU A 122 -3.02 3.45 -8.32
C GLU A 122 -3.69 3.27 -6.95
N THR A 123 -3.19 2.33 -6.14
CA THR A 123 -3.72 2.11 -4.78
C THR A 123 -3.48 3.32 -3.88
N ALA A 124 -2.31 3.96 -3.97
CA ALA A 124 -2.01 5.15 -3.19
C ALA A 124 -2.99 6.30 -3.52
N GLU A 125 -3.24 6.54 -4.82
CA GLU A 125 -4.21 7.54 -5.29
C GLU A 125 -5.63 7.21 -4.78
N GLN A 126 -6.05 5.95 -4.85
CA GLN A 126 -7.36 5.50 -4.35
C GLN A 126 -7.51 5.66 -2.83
N ILE A 127 -6.44 5.44 -2.06
CA ILE A 127 -6.43 5.67 -0.60
C ILE A 127 -6.50 7.17 -0.30
N GLU A 128 -5.76 8.01 -1.01
CA GLU A 128 -5.81 9.47 -0.84
C GLU A 128 -7.21 10.03 -1.09
N GLU A 129 -7.88 9.57 -2.16
CA GLU A 129 -9.27 9.92 -2.46
C GLU A 129 -10.21 9.48 -1.33
N LEU A 130 -10.09 8.23 -0.87
CA LEU A 130 -10.92 7.71 0.21
C LEU A 130 -10.73 8.50 1.51
N LEU A 131 -9.49 8.80 1.88
CA LEU A 131 -9.15 9.59 3.06
C LEU A 131 -9.72 11.01 2.97
N LYS A 132 -9.73 11.61 1.78
CA LYS A 132 -10.38 12.90 1.53
C LYS A 132 -11.89 12.81 1.77
N SER A 133 -12.57 11.82 1.18
CA SER A 133 -14.01 11.62 1.40
C SER A 133 -14.35 11.36 2.88
N MET A 134 -13.54 10.58 3.60
CA MET A 134 -13.74 10.34 5.04
C MET A 134 -13.61 11.61 5.87
N ARG A 135 -12.67 12.51 5.53
CA ARG A 135 -12.53 13.81 6.18
C ARG A 135 -13.76 14.69 5.94
N GLU A 136 -14.26 14.74 4.70
CA GLU A 136 -15.45 15.50 4.33
C GLU A 136 -16.71 15.01 5.08
N LEU A 137 -16.83 13.69 5.31
CA LEU A 137 -17.92 13.10 6.10
C LEU A 137 -17.83 13.37 7.62
N GLY A 138 -16.62 13.67 8.12
CA GLY A 138 -16.37 13.96 9.54
C GLY A 138 -16.54 15.43 9.94
N VAL A 139 -16.64 16.34 8.97
CA VAL A 139 -16.94 17.77 9.17
C VAL A 139 -18.41 17.95 9.52
#